data_AF-A0A182EW02-F1
#
_entry.id   AF-A0A182EW02-F1
#
_cell.length_a   1.000
_cell.length_b   1.000
_cell.length_c   1.000
_cell.angle_alpha   90.00
_cell.angle_beta   90.00
_cell.angle_gamma   90.00
#
_symmetry.space_group_name_H-M   'P 1'
#
loop_
_entity.id
_entity.type
_entity.pdbx_description
1 polymer ?
#
loop_
_entity_poly.entity_id
_entity_poly.type
_entity_poly.pdbx_seq_one_letter_code
_entity_poly.pdbx_strand_id
1 'polypeptide(L)'
;MGRITKLLVHRVTEASIDKKNFLAVPENNFANQFVIFDDVPLFWDAWDVMDYHLETRQVINSNSEAILVKNTPVEACICVKFAISERSSLIQYITIFAHLPYLVFDVTVQWHESHKFLKVEFPVNVHDMNAYYDIQFGHINRPTHRNTSWDAA
;
A
#
# COMPACT_ATOMS: atom_id res chain seq x y z
N MET A 1 4.52 -5.10 -12.94
CA MET A 1 3.94 -3.78 -13.29
C MET A 1 2.90 -3.38 -12.24
N GLY A 2 2.34 -2.15 -12.28
CA GLY A 2 1.39 -1.63 -11.28
C GLY A 2 2.01 -1.04 -10.00
N ARG A 3 3.31 -1.23 -9.79
CA ARG A 3 4.08 -0.56 -8.75
C ARG A 3 4.29 0.91 -9.08
N ILE A 4 4.24 1.76 -8.07
CA ILE A 4 4.56 3.18 -8.18
C ILE A 4 6.04 3.34 -7.86
N THR A 5 6.81 3.77 -8.87
CA THR A 5 8.26 3.98 -8.77
C THR A 5 8.60 5.39 -8.29
N LYS A 6 7.76 6.37 -8.61
CA LYS A 6 7.93 7.77 -8.24
C LYS A 6 6.55 8.40 -7.99
N LEU A 7 6.42 9.06 -6.85
CA LEU A 7 5.27 9.92 -6.53
C LEU A 7 5.83 11.28 -6.09
N LEU A 8 5.53 12.31 -6.87
CA LEU A 8 5.94 13.68 -6.59
C LEU A 8 4.76 14.43 -5.99
N VAL A 9 4.99 15.03 -4.81
CA VAL A 9 4.01 15.89 -4.16
C VAL A 9 4.44 17.33 -4.36
N HIS A 10 3.53 18.11 -4.94
CA HIS A 10 3.72 19.54 -5.14
C HIS A 10 2.95 20.30 -4.07
N ARG A 11 3.64 21.19 -3.35
CA ARG A 11 2.99 22.15 -2.47
C ARG A 11 2.43 23.29 -3.32
N VAL A 12 1.13 23.48 -3.30
CA VAL A 12 0.48 24.65 -3.90
C VAL A 12 0.18 25.62 -2.77
N THR A 13 0.81 26.80 -2.80
CA THR A 13 0.51 27.92 -1.88
C THR A 13 0.01 29.10 -2.70
N GLU A 14 -0.99 29.83 -2.19
CA GLU A 14 -1.66 30.95 -2.88
C GLU A 14 -0.71 32.06 -3.36
N ALA A 15 0.48 32.18 -2.76
CA ALA A 15 1.44 33.24 -3.05
C ALA A 15 2.60 32.84 -3.99
N SER A 16 2.82 31.54 -4.25
CA SER A 16 3.85 31.04 -5.16
C SER A 16 3.79 29.51 -5.27
N ILE A 17 4.13 28.98 -6.46
CA ILE A 17 4.53 27.57 -6.60
C ILE A 17 5.96 27.48 -6.10
N ASP A 18 6.14 27.33 -4.78
CA ASP A 18 7.45 27.01 -4.22
C ASP A 18 7.78 25.56 -4.61
N LYS A 19 8.64 25.40 -5.64
CA LYS A 19 9.00 24.11 -6.27
C LYS A 19 9.88 23.24 -5.39
N LYS A 20 9.65 23.19 -4.07
CA LYS A 20 10.21 22.12 -3.24
C LYS A 20 9.40 20.86 -3.49
N ASN A 21 9.78 20.15 -4.54
CA ASN A 21 9.20 18.86 -4.90
C ASN A 21 9.56 17.87 -3.79
N PHE A 22 8.54 17.35 -3.10
CA PHE A 22 8.71 16.26 -2.15
C PHE A 22 8.55 14.93 -2.89
N LEU A 23 9.60 14.12 -2.89
CA LEU A 23 9.54 12.74 -3.35
C LEU A 23 8.91 11.90 -2.23
N ALA A 24 7.64 11.52 -2.41
CA ALA A 24 6.89 10.80 -1.39
C ALA A 24 7.29 9.33 -1.28
N VAL A 25 7.81 8.72 -2.35
CA VAL A 25 8.36 7.36 -2.32
C VAL A 25 9.89 7.47 -2.31
N PRO A 26 10.58 6.81 -1.36
CA PRO A 26 12.04 6.81 -1.31
C PRO A 26 12.68 6.27 -2.61
N GLU A 27 13.88 6.73 -2.91
CA GLU A 27 14.66 6.19 -4.03
C GLU A 27 14.88 4.68 -3.85
N ASN A 28 14.83 3.93 -4.96
CA ASN A 28 14.96 2.47 -5.02
C ASN A 28 13.85 1.66 -4.32
N ASN A 29 12.80 2.31 -3.83
CA ASN A 29 11.62 1.64 -3.31
C ASN A 29 10.44 1.69 -4.30
N PHE A 30 9.47 0.79 -4.06
CA PHE A 30 8.25 0.70 -4.84
C PHE A 30 7.05 0.82 -3.91
N ALA A 31 6.14 1.74 -4.20
CA ALA A 31 4.83 1.82 -3.57
C ALA A 31 3.80 0.97 -4.33
N ASN A 32 2.67 0.71 -3.69
CA ASN A 32 1.66 -0.23 -4.17
C ASN A 32 2.26 -1.62 -4.46
N GLN A 33 3.05 -2.13 -3.51
CA GLN A 33 3.69 -3.44 -3.61
C GLN A 33 2.88 -4.47 -2.81
N PHE A 34 2.29 -5.44 -3.50
CA PHE A 34 1.64 -6.57 -2.84
C PHE A 34 2.68 -7.56 -2.31
N VAL A 35 2.49 -7.97 -1.06
CA VAL A 35 3.33 -8.91 -0.33
C VAL A 35 2.44 -9.94 0.36
N ILE A 36 2.92 -11.17 0.46
CA ILE A 36 2.26 -12.26 1.16
C ILE A 36 3.16 -12.73 2.31
N PHE A 37 2.53 -13.07 3.42
CA PHE A 37 3.17 -13.63 4.61
C PHE A 37 2.48 -14.94 4.98
N ASP A 38 3.17 -15.81 5.70
CA ASP A 38 2.57 -16.96 6.36
C ASP A 38 1.85 -16.50 7.62
N ASP A 39 0.62 -16.98 7.81
CA ASP A 39 -0.23 -16.63 8.96
C ASP A 39 -0.61 -17.89 9.73
N VAL A 40 0.29 -18.31 10.61
CA VAL A 40 0.14 -19.51 11.43
C VAL A 40 0.37 -19.11 12.89
N PRO A 41 -0.70 -18.79 13.65
CA PRO A 41 -0.57 -18.43 15.05
C PRO A 41 -0.36 -19.65 15.95
N LEU A 42 0.01 -19.42 17.21
CA LEU A 42 0.30 -20.49 18.17
C LEU A 42 -0.95 -21.21 18.68
N PHE A 43 -2.05 -20.49 18.89
CA PHE A 43 -3.23 -21.03 19.58
C PHE A 43 -4.55 -20.74 18.85
N TRP A 44 -4.77 -19.50 18.39
CA TRP A 44 -6.09 -19.05 17.94
C TRP A 44 -6.08 -18.47 16.52
N ASP A 45 -6.32 -19.34 15.53
CA ASP A 45 -6.21 -19.05 14.09
C ASP A 45 -7.01 -17.83 13.60
N ALA A 46 -8.20 -17.61 14.15
CA ALA A 46 -9.09 -16.52 13.71
C ALA A 46 -8.96 -15.22 14.54
N TRP A 47 -8.12 -15.21 15.58
CA TRP A 47 -7.97 -14.07 16.50
C TRP A 47 -6.56 -13.49 16.51
N ASP A 48 -5.54 -14.34 16.40
CA ASP A 48 -4.15 -13.94 16.59
C ASP A 48 -3.40 -13.88 15.26
N VAL A 49 -2.55 -12.85 15.15
CA VAL A 49 -1.48 -12.79 14.15
C VAL A 49 -0.19 -12.52 14.92
N MET A 50 0.77 -13.43 14.82
CA MET A 50 1.99 -13.37 15.63
C MET A 50 3.06 -12.53 14.92
N ASP A 51 3.86 -11.75 15.66
CA ASP A 51 4.87 -10.85 15.07
C ASP A 51 5.86 -11.53 14.12
N TYR A 52 6.20 -12.80 14.36
CA TYR A 52 7.11 -13.58 13.51
C TYR A 52 6.58 -13.79 12.08
N HIS A 53 5.28 -13.56 11.81
CA HIS A 53 4.76 -13.60 10.44
C HIS A 53 5.56 -12.65 9.53
N LEU A 54 6.05 -11.52 10.06
CA LEU A 54 6.84 -10.54 9.31
C LEU A 54 8.15 -11.11 8.73
N GLU A 55 8.69 -12.18 9.31
CA GLU A 55 9.91 -12.86 8.83
C GLU A 55 9.67 -13.66 7.54
N THR A 56 8.41 -13.98 7.23
CA THR A 56 8.01 -14.79 6.07
C THR A 56 7.62 -13.96 4.85
N ARG A 57 8.00 -12.67 4.84
CA ARG A 57 7.66 -11.71 3.79
C ARG A 57 8.08 -12.19 2.40
N GLN A 58 7.11 -12.35 1.50
CA GLN A 58 7.35 -12.66 0.10
C GLN A 58 6.67 -11.62 -0.80
N VAL A 59 7.45 -11.04 -1.73
CA VAL A 59 6.91 -10.08 -2.69
C VAL A 59 6.21 -10.82 -3.82
N ILE A 60 4.99 -10.41 -4.13
CA ILE A 60 4.27 -10.94 -5.31
C ILE A 60 4.94 -10.35 -6.56
N ASN A 61 5.71 -11.21 -7.24
CA ASN A 61 6.48 -10.91 -8.44
C ASN A 61 5.90 -11.63 -9.67
N SER A 62 4.57 -11.62 -9.82
CA SER A 62 3.96 -12.18 -11.03
C SER A 62 4.19 -11.26 -12.23
N ASN A 63 4.48 -11.86 -13.39
CA ASN A 63 4.36 -11.17 -14.67
C ASN A 63 2.94 -10.61 -14.76
N SER A 64 2.85 -9.28 -14.78
CA SER A 64 1.60 -8.54 -14.71
C SER A 64 1.58 -7.59 -15.89
N GLU A 65 0.48 -7.58 -16.63
CA GLU A 65 0.28 -6.63 -17.72
C GLU A 65 -0.59 -5.47 -17.21
N ALA A 66 -0.20 -4.24 -17.53
CA ALA A 66 -1.00 -3.06 -17.25
C ALA A 66 -1.75 -2.66 -18.52
N ILE A 67 -3.07 -2.67 -18.44
CA ILE A 67 -3.97 -2.35 -19.55
C ILE A 67 -4.59 -0.98 -19.28
N LEU A 68 -4.51 -0.07 -20.24
CA LEU A 68 -5.21 1.20 -20.18
C LEU A 68 -6.70 0.96 -20.38
N VAL A 69 -7.51 1.23 -19.35
CA VAL A 69 -8.97 1.02 -19.39
C VAL A 69 -9.67 2.30 -19.84
N LYS A 70 -9.21 3.45 -19.35
CA LYS A 70 -9.82 4.75 -19.64
C LYS A 70 -8.75 5.83 -19.73
N ASN A 71 -8.89 6.72 -20.70
CA ASN A 71 -8.05 7.90 -20.86
C ASN A 71 -8.89 9.05 -21.39
N THR A 72 -9.33 9.91 -20.48
CA THR A 72 -10.16 11.09 -20.76
C THR A 72 -9.55 12.30 -20.06
N PRO A 73 -9.91 13.54 -20.46
CA PRO A 73 -9.39 14.74 -19.80
C PRO A 73 -9.67 14.82 -18.28
N VAL A 74 -10.69 14.11 -17.79
CA VAL A 74 -11.12 14.14 -16.39
C VAL A 74 -10.64 12.94 -15.56
N GLU A 75 -10.27 11.85 -16.23
CA GLU A 75 -9.99 10.56 -15.60
C GLU A 75 -9.10 9.71 -16.49
N ALA A 76 -8.06 9.11 -15.88
CA ALA A 76 -7.29 8.03 -16.48
C ALA A 76 -7.26 6.83 -15.53
N CYS A 77 -7.44 5.63 -16.09
CA CYS A 77 -7.52 4.39 -15.32
C CYS A 77 -6.71 3.29 -16.02
N ILE A 78 -5.87 2.61 -15.25
CA ILE A 78 -5.17 1.39 -15.67
C ILE A 78 -5.67 0.19 -14.85
N CYS A 79 -5.74 -0.97 -15.49
CA CYS A 79 -6.02 -2.25 -14.84
C CYS A 79 -4.76 -3.11 -14.86
N VAL A 80 -4.43 -3.68 -13.70
CA VAL A 80 -3.28 -4.57 -13.54
C VAL A 80 -3.76 -5.86 -12.90
N LYS A 81 -3.39 -6.99 -13.50
CA LYS A 81 -3.69 -8.33 -12.98
C LYS A 81 -2.44 -8.96 -12.40
N PHE A 82 -2.57 -9.55 -11.22
CA PHE A 82 -1.49 -10.28 -10.57
C PHE A 82 -1.95 -11.70 -10.24
N ALA A 83 -1.07 -12.66 -10.48
CA ALA A 83 -1.22 -14.01 -9.96
C ALA A 83 -0.56 -14.04 -8.58
N ILE A 84 -1.34 -14.41 -7.56
CA ILE A 84 -0.81 -14.59 -6.20
C ILE A 84 -0.18 -15.99 -6.13
N SER A 85 -0.88 -16.98 -6.68
CA SER A 85 -0.48 -18.38 -6.80
C SER A 85 -1.18 -19.00 -8.03
N GLU A 86 -1.07 -20.32 -8.20
CA GLU A 86 -1.82 -21.05 -9.24
C GLU A 86 -3.35 -21.02 -9.02
N ARG A 87 -3.80 -20.77 -7.78
CA ARG A 87 -5.22 -20.82 -7.38
C ARG A 87 -5.80 -19.46 -6.98
N SER A 88 -4.95 -18.46 -6.71
CA SER A 88 -5.36 -17.15 -6.23
C SER A 88 -4.85 -16.04 -7.15
N SER A 89 -5.69 -15.04 -7.39
CA SER A 89 -5.35 -13.90 -8.26
C SER A 89 -5.98 -12.61 -7.74
N LEU A 90 -5.43 -11.48 -8.14
CA LEU A 90 -6.04 -10.18 -7.87
C LEU A 90 -6.02 -9.30 -9.12
N ILE A 91 -7.01 -8.42 -9.19
CA ILE A 91 -7.16 -7.41 -10.21
C ILE A 91 -7.22 -6.07 -9.50
N GLN A 92 -6.39 -5.13 -9.93
CA GLN A 92 -6.36 -3.79 -9.38
C GLN A 92 -6.62 -2.76 -10.48
N TYR A 93 -7.54 -1.83 -10.22
CA TYR A 93 -7.71 -0.63 -11.00
C TYR A 93 -7.04 0.53 -10.26
N ILE A 94 -6.19 1.26 -10.97
CA ILE A 94 -5.51 2.45 -10.45
C ILE A 94 -6.04 3.64 -11.26
N THR A 95 -6.77 4.51 -10.57
CA THR A 95 -7.48 5.62 -11.20
C THR A 95 -6.97 6.96 -10.67
N ILE A 96 -6.70 7.87 -11.59
CA ILE A 96 -6.44 9.28 -11.30
C ILE A 96 -7.56 10.13 -11.87
N PHE A 97 -8.03 11.08 -11.07
CA PHE A 97 -9.04 12.05 -11.48
C PHE A 97 -8.44 13.45 -11.49
N ALA A 98 -8.79 14.25 -12.49
CA ALA A 98 -8.27 15.62 -12.63
C ALA A 98 -8.67 16.56 -11.48
N HIS A 99 -9.75 16.22 -10.76
CA HIS A 99 -10.32 17.04 -9.69
C HIS A 99 -10.01 16.53 -8.27
N LEU A 100 -9.29 15.40 -8.13
CA LEU A 100 -8.94 14.83 -6.83
C LEU A 100 -7.43 14.89 -6.58
N PRO A 101 -7.00 15.20 -5.34
CA PRO A 101 -5.59 15.28 -4.99
C PRO A 101 -4.95 13.92 -4.64
N TYR A 102 -5.65 12.80 -4.88
CA TYR A 102 -5.21 11.46 -4.52
C TYR A 102 -5.51 10.43 -5.62
N LEU A 103 -4.81 9.30 -5.56
CA LEU A 103 -5.06 8.13 -6.41
C LEU A 103 -6.09 7.21 -5.76
N VAL A 104 -6.92 6.59 -6.58
CA VAL A 104 -7.88 5.56 -6.13
C VAL A 104 -7.36 4.19 -6.57
N PHE A 105 -7.33 3.24 -5.64
CA PHE A 105 -6.93 1.86 -5.87
C PHE A 105 -8.11 0.93 -5.55
N ASP A 106 -8.73 0.39 -6.57
CA ASP A 106 -9.81 -0.60 -6.41
C ASP A 106 -9.24 -1.99 -6.63
N VAL A 107 -9.24 -2.83 -5.59
CA VAL A 107 -8.63 -4.16 -5.62
C VAL A 107 -9.70 -5.23 -5.42
N THR A 108 -9.82 -6.13 -6.38
CA THR A 108 -10.65 -7.34 -6.29
C THR A 108 -9.74 -8.55 -6.21
N VAL A 109 -9.91 -9.36 -5.17
CA VAL A 109 -9.08 -10.54 -4.92
C VAL A 109 -9.95 -11.80 -5.02
N GLN A 110 -9.52 -12.75 -5.85
CA GLN A 110 -9.99 -14.13 -5.81
C GLN A 110 -9.04 -14.93 -4.94
N TRP A 111 -9.49 -15.23 -3.73
CA TRP A 111 -8.63 -15.76 -2.67
C TRP A 111 -8.96 -17.21 -2.35
N HIS A 112 -7.99 -18.08 -2.57
CA HIS A 112 -8.07 -19.50 -2.25
C HIS A 112 -6.88 -19.97 -1.42
N GLU A 113 -6.11 -19.05 -0.83
CA GLU A 113 -4.99 -19.40 0.05
C GLU A 113 -5.45 -19.81 1.46
N SER A 114 -4.58 -20.54 2.15
CA SER A 114 -4.78 -20.98 3.53
C SER A 114 -3.57 -20.58 4.36
N HIS A 115 -3.79 -20.02 5.56
CA HIS A 115 -2.74 -19.54 6.45
C HIS A 115 -1.76 -18.59 5.75
N LYS A 116 -2.32 -17.60 5.06
CA LYS A 116 -1.59 -16.58 4.31
C LYS A 116 -2.20 -15.21 4.58
N PHE A 117 -1.35 -14.20 4.64
CA PHE A 117 -1.74 -12.82 4.85
C PHE A 117 -1.26 -11.96 3.68
N LEU A 118 -2.20 -11.46 2.88
CA LEU A 118 -1.91 -10.48 1.83
C LEU A 118 -1.90 -9.06 2.40
N LYS A 119 -0.81 -8.32 2.18
CA LYS A 119 -0.71 -6.88 2.50
C LYS A 119 -0.25 -6.10 1.27
N VAL A 120 -0.47 -4.78 1.32
CA VAL A 120 0.06 -3.83 0.34
C VAL A 120 0.95 -2.82 1.05
N GLU A 121 2.13 -2.59 0.50
CA GLU A 121 3.13 -1.71 1.08
C GLU A 121 3.25 -0.40 0.29
N PHE A 122 3.25 0.70 1.03
CA PHE A 122 3.50 2.06 0.55
C PHE A 122 4.65 2.67 1.39
N PRO A 123 5.91 2.35 1.08
CA PRO A 123 7.03 3.00 1.73
C PRO A 123 7.00 4.49 1.40
N VAL A 124 6.88 5.32 2.45
CA VAL A 124 6.83 6.78 2.33
C VAL A 124 8.12 7.40 2.86
N ASN A 125 8.53 8.50 2.23
CA ASN A 125 9.71 9.28 2.61
C ASN A 125 9.36 10.32 3.70
N VAL A 126 8.63 9.90 4.72
CA VAL A 126 8.20 10.74 5.85
C VAL A 126 8.92 10.26 7.10
N HIS A 127 9.59 11.19 7.78
CA HIS A 127 10.27 10.90 9.03
C HIS A 127 9.53 11.58 10.18
N ASP A 128 8.72 10.79 10.88
CA ASP A 128 7.99 11.19 12.09
C ASP A 128 8.07 10.04 13.10
N MET A 129 8.14 10.37 14.39
CA MET A 129 8.11 9.38 15.47
C MET A 129 6.72 8.78 15.66
N ASN A 130 5.69 9.42 15.10
CA ASN A 130 4.30 9.08 15.29
C ASN A 130 3.54 8.96 13.97
N ALA A 131 2.58 8.06 13.94
CA ALA A 131 1.58 7.93 12.89
C ALA A 131 0.18 8.18 13.48
N TYR A 132 -0.68 8.82 12.70
CA TYR A 132 -2.03 9.19 13.09
C TYR A 132 -3.03 8.29 12.39
N TYR A 133 -3.95 7.72 13.16
CA TYR A 133 -4.97 6.79 12.68
C TYR A 133 -6.35 7.31 13.09
N ASP A 134 -7.28 7.33 12.14
CA ASP A 134 -8.67 7.70 12.41
C ASP A 134 -9.36 6.65 13.29
N ILE A 135 -10.16 7.14 14.24
CA ILE A 135 -11.02 6.34 15.12
C ILE A 135 -12.40 6.99 15.20
N GLN A 136 -13.35 6.35 15.90
CA GLN A 136 -14.65 6.96 16.12
C GLN A 136 -14.48 8.33 16.81
N PHE A 137 -15.00 9.37 16.16
CA PHE A 137 -15.03 10.75 16.67
C PHE A 137 -13.64 11.38 16.95
N GLY A 138 -12.57 10.92 16.29
CA GLY A 138 -11.26 11.53 16.44
C GLY A 138 -10.13 10.76 15.76
N HIS A 139 -8.92 10.91 16.27
CA HIS A 139 -7.75 10.16 15.83
C HIS A 139 -6.93 9.72 17.05
N ILE A 140 -6.12 8.68 16.87
CA ILE A 140 -5.13 8.23 17.84
C ILE A 140 -3.73 8.33 17.22
N ASN A 141 -2.76 8.70 18.05
CA ASN A 141 -1.34 8.66 17.72
C ASN A 141 -0.76 7.30 18.17
N ARG A 142 -0.03 6.63 17.28
CA ARG A 142 0.81 5.47 17.61
C ARG A 142 2.26 5.70 17.16
N PRO A 143 3.26 5.20 17.92
CA PRO A 143 4.65 5.31 17.54
C PRO A 143 4.95 4.52 16.25
N THR A 144 5.89 5.02 15.44
CA THR A 144 6.39 4.35 14.21
C THR A 144 7.61 3.46 14.47
N HIS A 145 8.06 3.39 15.72
CA HIS A 145 9.21 2.61 16.17
C HIS A 145 8.77 1.54 17.17
N ARG A 146 9.61 0.52 17.40
CA ARG A 146 9.38 -0.55 18.39
C ARG A 146 10.43 -0.52 19.52
N ASN A 147 10.62 0.65 20.13
CA ASN A 147 11.69 0.88 21.11
C ASN A 147 11.36 0.32 22.50
N THR A 148 10.08 0.32 22.87
CA THR A 148 9.60 -0.23 24.15
C THR A 148 8.70 -1.43 23.94
N SER A 149 8.46 -2.23 24.99
CA SER A 149 7.48 -3.33 24.95
C SER A 149 6.07 -2.85 24.66
N TRP A 150 5.74 -1.60 24.99
CA TRP A 150 4.45 -0.99 24.67
C TRP A 150 4.34 -0.59 23.20
N ASP A 151 5.45 -0.22 22.57
CA ASP A 151 5.48 0.11 21.15
C ASP A 151 5.49 -1.14 20.26
N ALA A 152 5.99 -2.26 20.79
CA ALA A 152 6.04 -3.54 20.09
C ALA A 152 4.70 -4.29 20.08
N ALA A 153 3.82 -3.97 21.05
CA ALA A 153 2.53 -4.63 21.30
C ALA A 153 1.37 -4.11 20.43
#